data_AF-A0A6G1EYZ7-F1
#
_entry.id   AF-A0A6G1EYZ7-F1
#
_cell.length_a   1.000
_cell.length_b   1.000
_cell.length_c   1.000
_cell.angle_alpha   90.00
_cell.angle_beta   90.00
_cell.angle_gamma   90.00
#
_symmetry.space_group_name_H-M   'P 1'
#
loop_
_entity.id
_entity.type
_entity.pdbx_description
1 polymer ?
#
loop_
_entity_poly.entity_id
_entity_poly.type
_entity_poly.pdbx_seq_one_letter_code
_entity_poly.pdbx_strand_id
1 'polypeptide(L)'
;MAEVEAATVAAAEIPEVAAAAEGAPAAAKAPHKLQRQWAFWYDIQSKPKPGAAWGTSLRKAYTFDTVEEFWCLYDQIFRPSKVTVNADFHLFKAGVEPKWEDPECANGGKWTVPCSRKTTLENMWLETLMALIGEQFDESEEICGVVASVRQRGDKLALWTRTASNEAVQVNIGKKWKEIVDYNDKMVYSFHDDAKREKPSRGGRYNV
;
A
#
# COMPACT_ATOMS: atom_id res chain seq x y z
N MET A 1 -59.86 43.93 11.34
CA MET A 1 -59.97 42.58 11.96
C MET A 1 -59.75 41.56 10.86
N ALA A 2 -58.54 41.01 10.80
CA ALA A 2 -58.17 39.84 10.02
C ALA A 2 -56.80 39.41 10.56
N GLU A 3 -56.79 38.28 11.27
CA GLU A 3 -55.59 37.54 11.65
C GLU A 3 -54.90 36.98 10.39
N VAL A 4 -53.57 36.90 10.42
CA VAL A 4 -52.83 35.86 9.71
C VAL A 4 -51.55 35.53 10.48
N GLU A 5 -51.39 34.22 10.63
CA GLU A 5 -50.54 33.47 11.55
C GLU A 5 -49.03 33.69 11.41
N ALA A 6 -48.35 33.74 12.56
CA ALA A 6 -46.93 33.46 12.66
C ALA A 6 -46.72 31.94 12.74
N ALA A 7 -46.18 31.36 11.68
CA ALA A 7 -45.76 29.97 11.66
C ALA A 7 -44.54 29.78 12.59
N THR A 8 -44.74 29.08 13.69
CA THR A 8 -43.70 28.59 14.59
C THR A 8 -43.03 27.37 13.96
N VAL A 9 -41.72 27.46 13.72
CA VAL A 9 -40.91 26.32 13.28
C VAL A 9 -40.62 25.46 14.51
N ALA A 10 -41.19 24.26 14.53
CA ALA A 10 -40.93 23.25 15.55
C ALA A 10 -39.45 22.81 15.48
N ALA A 11 -38.71 23.02 16.56
CA ALA A 11 -37.40 22.42 16.77
C ALA A 11 -37.62 20.92 17.06
N ALA A 12 -37.25 20.07 16.12
CA ALA A 12 -37.18 18.62 16.33
C ALA A 12 -35.98 18.30 17.21
N GLU A 13 -36.25 17.76 18.40
CA GLU A 13 -35.26 17.17 19.30
C GLU A 13 -34.51 16.02 18.60
N ILE A 14 -33.19 16.12 18.56
CA ILE A 14 -32.30 15.01 18.18
C ILE A 14 -32.10 14.18 19.46
N PRO A 15 -32.43 12.88 19.48
CA PRO A 15 -32.21 12.06 20.65
C PRO A 15 -30.71 11.85 20.90
N GLU A 16 -30.30 12.23 22.10
CA GLU A 16 -29.00 12.04 22.73
C GLU A 16 -28.66 10.55 22.79
N VAL A 17 -27.67 10.12 21.98
CA VAL A 17 -27.14 8.76 22.05
C VAL A 17 -26.31 8.64 23.33
N ALA A 18 -26.87 7.88 24.27
CA ALA A 18 -26.32 7.59 25.58
C ALA A 18 -24.83 7.24 25.54
N ALA A 19 -24.05 8.02 26.29
CA ALA A 19 -22.70 7.68 26.69
C ALA A 19 -22.73 6.43 27.59
N ALA A 20 -22.38 5.28 27.02
CA ALA A 20 -22.01 4.11 27.80
C ALA A 20 -20.58 4.30 28.31
N ALA A 21 -20.45 4.77 29.55
CA ALA A 21 -19.23 4.58 30.33
C ALA A 21 -19.35 3.23 31.04
N GLU A 22 -18.48 2.27 30.70
CA GLU A 22 -18.16 1.20 31.64
C GLU A 22 -16.70 0.78 31.46
N GLY A 23 -15.88 1.18 32.44
CA GLY A 23 -14.52 0.70 32.60
C GLY A 23 -14.55 -0.77 33.04
N ALA A 24 -14.11 -1.65 32.15
CA ALA A 24 -13.58 -2.96 32.52
C ALA A 24 -12.05 -2.84 32.61
N PRO A 25 -11.37 -3.50 33.56
CA PRO A 25 -9.93 -3.57 33.53
C PRO A 25 -9.56 -4.25 32.21
N ALA A 26 -8.82 -3.54 31.36
CA ALA A 26 -8.36 -4.09 30.10
C ALA A 26 -7.50 -5.31 30.41
N ALA A 27 -8.09 -6.50 30.39
CA ALA A 27 -7.35 -7.73 30.19
C ALA A 27 -6.44 -7.43 29.00
N ALA A 28 -5.12 -7.48 29.21
CA ALA A 28 -4.16 -7.21 28.15
C ALA A 28 -4.50 -8.17 27.01
N LYS A 29 -5.21 -7.65 25.99
CA LYS A 29 -5.69 -8.45 24.86
C LYS A 29 -4.45 -9.01 24.22
N ALA A 30 -4.36 -10.33 24.12
CA ALA A 30 -3.25 -10.97 23.42
C ALA A 30 -3.18 -10.35 22.01
N PRO A 31 -1.99 -9.94 21.56
CA PRO A 31 -1.88 -9.24 20.29
C PRO A 31 -2.31 -10.14 19.13
N HIS A 32 -2.93 -9.55 18.12
CA HIS A 32 -3.42 -10.30 16.97
C HIS A 32 -2.24 -10.63 16.05
N LYS A 33 -1.81 -11.90 16.08
CA LYS A 33 -0.70 -12.39 15.25
C LYS A 33 -1.09 -12.43 13.77
N LEU A 34 -0.18 -11.97 12.93
CA LEU A 34 -0.29 -12.06 11.48
C LEU A 34 0.10 -13.47 11.01
N GLN A 35 -0.42 -13.88 9.87
CA GLN A 35 -0.05 -15.14 9.22
C GLN A 35 1.46 -15.17 8.88
N ARG A 36 2.02 -14.01 8.54
CA ARG A 36 3.42 -13.84 8.13
C ARG A 36 4.02 -12.59 8.77
N GLN A 37 5.33 -12.61 8.90
CA GLN A 37 6.08 -11.43 9.29
C GLN A 37 6.31 -10.53 8.09
N TRP A 38 6.23 -9.23 8.32
CA TRP A 38 6.42 -8.20 7.30
C TRP A 38 7.49 -7.21 7.73
N ALA A 39 8.18 -6.62 6.76
CA ALA A 39 9.23 -5.64 6.98
C ALA A 39 8.96 -4.35 6.20
N PHE A 40 8.96 -3.22 6.91
CA PHE A 40 8.99 -1.91 6.29
C PHE A 40 10.40 -1.53 5.88
N TRP A 41 10.53 -0.97 4.68
CA TRP A 41 11.74 -0.34 4.19
C TRP A 41 11.43 1.02 3.62
N TYR A 42 12.43 1.89 3.60
CA TYR A 42 12.33 3.19 2.96
C TYR A 42 13.63 3.52 2.24
N ASP A 43 13.50 4.25 1.14
CA ASP A 43 14.62 4.80 0.38
C ASP A 43 14.32 6.27 0.12
N ILE A 44 15.11 7.15 0.72
CA ILE A 44 15.04 8.59 0.45
C ILE A 44 16.11 8.90 -0.60
N GLN A 45 15.66 9.20 -1.81
CA GLN A 45 16.54 9.59 -2.91
C GLN A 45 17.04 11.02 -2.69
N SER A 46 18.06 11.16 -1.83
CA SER A 46 18.87 12.38 -1.76
C SER A 46 19.63 12.57 -3.08
N LYS A 47 19.99 13.82 -3.42
CA LYS A 47 20.72 14.16 -4.65
C LYS A 47 21.82 13.11 -4.91
N PRO A 48 21.80 12.39 -6.04
CA PRO A 48 22.70 11.27 -6.24
C PRO A 48 24.14 11.76 -6.16
N LYS A 49 24.94 11.15 -5.27
CA LYS A 49 26.39 11.24 -5.38
C LYS A 49 26.77 10.58 -6.72
N PRO A 50 27.61 11.21 -7.56
CA PRO A 50 28.05 10.61 -8.81
C PRO A 50 28.62 9.20 -8.55
N GLY A 51 28.06 8.17 -9.19
CA GLY A 51 28.52 6.78 -9.07
C GLY A 51 27.91 5.96 -7.91
N ALA A 52 26.90 6.45 -7.19
CA ALA A 52 26.22 5.64 -6.18
C ALA A 52 25.42 4.49 -6.82
N ALA A 53 25.67 3.25 -6.36
CA ALA A 53 24.87 2.09 -6.76
C ALA A 53 23.42 2.22 -6.27
N TRP A 54 22.46 1.80 -7.10
CA TRP A 54 21.04 1.76 -6.75
C TRP A 54 20.83 0.90 -5.49
N GLY A 55 20.00 1.36 -4.54
CA GLY A 55 19.73 0.64 -3.29
C GLY A 55 20.71 0.91 -2.15
N THR A 56 21.74 1.76 -2.32
CA THR A 56 22.63 2.17 -1.22
C THR A 56 21.95 3.01 -0.14
N SER A 57 20.83 3.66 -0.48
CA SER A 57 20.00 4.45 0.42
C SER A 57 18.79 3.70 0.97
N LEU A 58 18.57 2.45 0.55
CA LEU A 58 17.50 1.59 1.06
C LEU A 58 17.81 1.16 2.49
N ARG A 59 16.91 1.47 3.41
CA ARG A 59 17.04 1.13 4.83
C ARG A 59 15.85 0.31 5.30
N LYS A 60 16.13 -0.77 6.02
CA LYS A 60 15.12 -1.53 6.76
C LYS A 60 14.71 -0.70 7.98
N ALA A 61 13.43 -0.39 8.11
CA ALA A 61 12.91 0.33 9.26
C ALA A 61 12.60 -0.62 10.40
N TYR A 62 11.64 -1.53 10.20
CA TYR A 62 11.14 -2.41 11.25
C TYR A 62 10.54 -3.69 10.66
N THR A 63 10.61 -4.79 11.42
CA THR A 63 9.92 -6.05 11.12
C THR A 63 8.90 -6.31 12.21
N PHE A 64 7.67 -6.61 11.82
CA PHE A 64 6.55 -6.81 12.73
C PHE A 64 5.82 -8.12 12.40
N ASP A 65 5.10 -8.64 13.40
CA ASP A 65 4.34 -9.88 13.29
C ASP A 65 2.94 -9.81 13.92
N THR A 66 2.51 -8.62 14.35
CA THR A 66 1.17 -8.35 14.91
C THR A 66 0.45 -7.19 14.22
N VAL A 67 -0.89 -7.20 14.31
CA VAL A 67 -1.75 -6.13 13.79
C VAL A 67 -1.54 -4.84 14.60
N GLU A 68 -1.31 -4.93 15.91
CA GLU A 68 -1.06 -3.78 16.77
C GLU A 68 0.24 -3.07 16.40
N GLU A 69 1.32 -3.82 16.17
CA GLU A 69 2.59 -3.26 15.67
C GLU A 69 2.40 -2.61 14.30
N PHE A 70 1.65 -3.24 13.40
CA PHE A 70 1.33 -2.65 12.10
C PHE A 70 0.71 -1.26 12.23
N TRP A 71 -0.35 -1.10 13.02
CA TRP A 71 -1.02 0.19 13.18
C TRP A 71 -0.15 1.23 13.89
N CYS A 72 0.65 0.79 14.87
CA CYS A 72 1.62 1.66 15.53
C CYS A 72 2.67 2.18 14.53
N LEU A 73 3.23 1.31 13.69
CA LEU A 73 4.23 1.65 12.70
C LEU A 73 3.65 2.49 11.56
N TYR A 74 2.43 2.20 11.11
CA TYR A 74 1.79 2.93 10.02
C TYR A 74 1.65 4.42 10.35
N ASP A 75 1.15 4.77 11.54
CA ASP A 75 0.98 6.18 11.94
C ASP A 75 2.33 6.92 12.11
N GLN A 76 3.40 6.20 12.48
CA GLN A 76 4.73 6.79 12.69
C GLN A 76 5.56 6.90 11.41
N ILE A 77 5.54 5.89 10.55
CA ILE A 77 6.41 5.76 9.37
C ILE A 77 5.75 6.36 8.14
N PHE A 78 4.45 6.10 7.95
CA PHE A 78 3.74 6.42 6.73
C PHE A 78 2.49 7.22 7.05
N ARG A 79 2.70 8.46 7.53
CA ARG A 79 1.67 9.48 7.48
C ARG A 79 1.88 10.26 6.18
N PRO A 80 1.06 10.04 5.15
CA PRO A 80 1.34 10.53 3.80
C PRO A 80 1.49 12.06 3.66
N SER A 81 0.84 12.82 4.55
CA SER A 81 0.98 14.28 4.65
C SER A 81 2.40 14.75 5.05
N LYS A 82 3.24 13.85 5.57
CA LYS A 82 4.64 14.08 5.94
C LYS A 82 5.63 13.41 4.99
N VAL A 83 5.15 12.76 3.94
CA VAL A 83 6.02 12.01 3.04
C VAL A 83 6.91 12.96 2.25
N THR A 84 8.22 12.71 2.35
CA THR A 84 9.24 13.47 1.65
C THR A 84 9.13 13.21 0.15
N VAL A 85 9.18 14.28 -0.66
CA VAL A 85 9.25 14.14 -2.12
C VAL A 85 10.54 13.40 -2.47
N ASN A 86 10.47 12.49 -3.45
CA ASN A 86 11.56 11.60 -3.86
C ASN A 86 11.90 10.53 -2.80
N ALA A 87 10.88 9.96 -2.18
CA ALA A 87 10.99 8.80 -1.31
C ALA A 87 10.25 7.60 -1.91
N ASP A 88 10.79 6.41 -1.67
CA ASP A 88 10.14 5.13 -1.86
C ASP A 88 9.93 4.47 -0.50
N PHE A 89 8.75 3.87 -0.32
CA PHE A 89 8.44 3.08 0.86
C PHE A 89 7.98 1.72 0.41
N HIS A 90 8.38 0.72 1.18
CA HIS A 90 8.23 -0.67 0.80
C HIS A 90 7.67 -1.43 2.00
N LEU A 91 6.70 -2.31 1.75
CA LEU A 91 6.31 -3.35 2.67
C LEU A 91 6.53 -4.70 1.98
N PHE A 92 7.46 -5.50 2.49
CA PHE A 92 7.83 -6.80 1.91
C PHE A 92 7.76 -7.89 2.96
N LYS A 93 7.54 -9.13 2.52
CA LYS A 93 7.64 -10.30 3.40
C LYS A 93 8.99 -10.33 4.11
N ALA A 94 9.01 -10.74 5.38
CA ALA A 94 10.25 -10.84 6.12
C ALA A 94 11.23 -11.80 5.42
N GLY A 95 12.48 -11.37 5.27
CA GLY A 95 13.52 -12.12 4.56
C GLY A 95 13.63 -11.80 3.07
N VAL A 96 12.66 -11.10 2.49
CA VAL A 96 12.72 -10.61 1.10
C VAL A 96 13.21 -9.17 1.09
N GLU A 97 14.33 -8.91 0.43
CA GLU A 97 14.76 -7.53 0.21
C GLU A 97 13.99 -6.94 -0.99
N PRO A 98 13.57 -5.66 -0.95
CA PRO A 98 12.89 -5.01 -2.07
C PRO A 98 13.88 -4.62 -3.19
N LYS A 99 14.67 -5.61 -3.63
CA LYS A 99 15.66 -5.54 -4.70
C LYS A 99 15.31 -6.59 -5.72
N TRP A 100 15.48 -6.26 -6.99
CA TRP A 100 15.33 -7.23 -8.08
C TRP A 100 16.44 -8.30 -8.08
N GLU A 101 17.49 -8.12 -7.29
CA GLU A 101 18.59 -9.08 -7.10
C GLU A 101 18.23 -10.16 -6.08
N ASP A 102 17.21 -9.93 -5.25
CA ASP A 102 16.72 -10.93 -4.31
C ASP A 102 16.20 -12.15 -5.08
N PRO A 103 16.61 -13.39 -4.73
CA PRO A 103 16.20 -14.59 -5.45
C PRO A 103 14.67 -14.75 -5.59
N GLU A 104 13.91 -14.27 -4.61
CA GLU A 104 12.45 -14.33 -4.60
C GLU A 104 11.80 -13.30 -5.51
N CYS A 105 12.53 -12.24 -5.90
CA CYS A 105 12.03 -11.21 -6.81
C CYS A 105 12.68 -11.29 -8.20
N ALA A 106 13.80 -11.99 -8.37
CA ALA A 106 14.61 -11.92 -9.60
C ALA A 106 13.87 -12.34 -10.87
N ASN A 107 13.07 -13.41 -10.80
CA ASN A 107 12.27 -13.93 -11.93
C ASN A 107 10.85 -13.34 -11.97
N GLY A 108 10.63 -12.31 -11.17
CA GLY A 108 9.35 -11.72 -10.92
C GLY A 108 9.04 -10.52 -11.80
N GLY A 109 8.00 -9.81 -11.37
CA GLY A 109 7.56 -8.59 -12.01
C GLY A 109 6.68 -7.79 -11.07
N LYS A 110 6.08 -6.74 -11.63
CA LYS A 110 5.22 -5.85 -10.84
C LYS A 110 4.03 -5.33 -11.62
N TRP A 111 2.88 -5.30 -10.95
CA TRP A 111 1.75 -4.47 -11.35
C TRP A 111 2.03 -3.03 -10.94
N THR A 112 1.71 -2.05 -11.79
CA THR A 112 1.91 -0.63 -11.48
C THR A 112 0.64 0.18 -11.71
N VAL A 113 0.31 1.01 -10.73
CA VAL A 113 -0.79 1.98 -10.75
C VAL A 113 -0.21 3.40 -10.66
N PRO A 114 -0.34 4.23 -11.71
CA PRO A 114 0.00 5.64 -11.63
C PRO A 114 -1.03 6.39 -10.79
N CYS A 115 -0.55 7.23 -9.86
CA CYS A 115 -1.37 7.99 -8.93
C CYS A 115 -1.20 9.48 -9.24
N SER A 116 -2.26 10.13 -9.72
CA SER A 116 -2.23 11.56 -10.08
C SER A 116 -2.45 12.50 -8.89
N ARG A 117 -3.12 12.00 -7.84
CA ARG A 117 -3.43 12.75 -6.61
C ARG A 117 -2.82 12.06 -5.41
N LYS A 118 -2.24 12.86 -4.51
CA LYS A 118 -1.64 12.36 -3.27
C LYS A 118 -2.62 11.53 -2.47
N THR A 119 -3.79 12.07 -2.13
CA THR A 119 -4.85 11.38 -1.36
C THR A 119 -5.25 10.02 -1.94
N THR A 120 -5.21 9.87 -3.27
CA THR A 120 -5.47 8.58 -3.93
C THR A 120 -4.37 7.56 -3.64
N LEU A 121 -3.09 7.96 -3.68
CA LEU A 121 -1.99 7.09 -3.28
C LEU A 121 -2.11 6.66 -1.81
N GLU A 122 -2.49 7.58 -0.92
CA GLU A 122 -2.63 7.31 0.54
C GLU A 122 -3.62 6.18 0.80
N ASN A 123 -4.81 6.30 0.21
CA ASN A 123 -5.87 5.32 0.35
C ASN A 123 -5.45 3.99 -0.27
N MET A 124 -4.98 3.99 -1.52
CA MET A 124 -4.58 2.74 -2.19
C MET A 124 -3.41 2.06 -1.48
N TRP A 125 -2.47 2.82 -0.91
CA TRP A 125 -1.40 2.29 -0.10
C TRP A 125 -1.95 1.59 1.14
N LEU A 126 -2.78 2.27 1.95
CA LEU A 126 -3.36 1.67 3.16
C LEU A 126 -4.20 0.43 2.84
N GLU A 127 -5.08 0.51 1.84
CA GLU A 127 -5.90 -0.64 1.41
C GLU A 127 -5.01 -1.81 0.96
N THR A 128 -3.94 -1.53 0.21
CA THR A 128 -3.00 -2.58 -0.18
C THR A 128 -2.28 -3.18 1.02
N LEU A 129 -1.80 -2.37 1.97
CA LEU A 129 -1.14 -2.88 3.18
C LEU A 129 -2.08 -3.77 4.00
N MET A 130 -3.33 -3.34 4.21
CA MET A 130 -4.34 -4.10 4.94
C MET A 130 -4.65 -5.43 4.22
N ALA A 131 -4.80 -5.39 2.89
CA ALA A 131 -5.03 -6.59 2.09
C ALA A 131 -3.85 -7.59 2.15
N LEU A 132 -2.62 -7.09 2.20
CA LEU A 132 -1.42 -7.93 2.32
C LEU A 132 -1.33 -8.59 3.69
N ILE A 133 -1.38 -7.82 4.78
CA ILE A 133 -1.25 -8.37 6.14
C ILE A 133 -2.48 -9.22 6.53
N GLY A 134 -3.63 -8.93 5.94
CA GLY A 134 -4.86 -9.70 6.09
C GLY A 134 -4.99 -10.90 5.16
N GLU A 135 -3.96 -11.18 4.34
CA GLU A 135 -3.93 -12.32 3.39
C GLU A 135 -5.18 -12.39 2.49
N GLN A 136 -5.62 -11.25 1.96
CA GLN A 136 -6.84 -11.15 1.13
C GLN A 136 -6.65 -11.59 -0.33
N PHE A 137 -5.43 -11.95 -0.71
CA PHE A 137 -5.11 -12.46 -2.04
C PHE A 137 -5.12 -13.99 -2.00
N ASP A 138 -5.80 -14.62 -2.98
CA ASP A 138 -5.82 -16.08 -3.09
C ASP A 138 -4.41 -16.63 -3.35
N GLU A 139 -3.62 -15.93 -4.19
CA GLU A 139 -2.23 -16.28 -4.47
C GLU A 139 -1.22 -15.50 -3.60
N SER A 140 -1.49 -15.39 -2.29
CA SER A 140 -0.65 -14.59 -1.37
C SER A 140 0.83 -15.01 -1.33
N GLU A 141 1.13 -16.29 -1.58
CA GLU A 141 2.50 -16.81 -1.65
C GLU A 141 3.32 -16.20 -2.79
N GLU A 142 2.66 -15.88 -3.91
CA GLU A 142 3.29 -15.31 -5.10
C GLU A 142 3.61 -13.81 -4.94
N ILE A 143 3.05 -13.15 -3.93
CA ILE A 143 3.31 -11.74 -3.65
C ILE A 143 4.59 -11.60 -2.83
N CYS A 144 5.49 -10.72 -3.27
CA CYS A 144 6.71 -10.38 -2.51
C CYS A 144 6.47 -9.19 -1.59
N GLY A 145 5.76 -8.17 -2.08
CA GLY A 145 5.53 -6.92 -1.36
C GLY A 145 4.98 -5.82 -2.24
N VAL A 146 4.84 -4.63 -1.67
CA VAL A 146 4.33 -3.43 -2.35
C VAL A 146 5.29 -2.26 -2.15
N VAL A 147 5.36 -1.38 -3.16
CA VAL A 147 6.16 -0.16 -3.18
C VAL A 147 5.30 1.05 -3.49
N ALA A 148 5.34 2.06 -2.63
CA ALA A 148 4.82 3.39 -2.89
C ALA A 148 5.98 4.33 -3.24
N SER A 149 5.98 4.86 -4.47
CA SER A 149 6.97 5.80 -4.97
C SER A 149 6.39 7.21 -5.06
N VAL A 150 6.89 8.11 -4.23
CA VAL A 150 6.48 9.52 -4.23
C VAL A 150 7.47 10.34 -5.06
N ARG A 151 6.99 10.99 -6.11
CA ARG A 151 7.83 11.74 -7.06
C ARG A 151 7.17 13.05 -7.45
N GLN A 152 7.98 14.03 -7.84
CA GLN A 152 7.48 15.34 -8.27
C GLN A 152 6.56 15.26 -9.50
N ARG A 153 6.79 14.29 -10.40
CA ARG A 153 6.07 14.16 -11.68
C ARG A 153 4.92 13.15 -11.67
N GLY A 154 4.49 12.72 -10.48
CA GLY A 154 3.41 11.75 -10.33
C GLY A 154 3.87 10.55 -9.52
N ASP A 155 3.02 10.18 -8.57
CA ASP A 155 3.28 9.10 -7.65
C ASP A 155 2.89 7.77 -8.29
N LYS A 156 3.43 6.67 -7.77
CA LYS A 156 3.16 5.32 -8.27
C LYS A 156 3.03 4.36 -7.12
N LEU A 157 2.12 3.41 -7.28
CA LEU A 157 2.00 2.25 -6.43
C LEU A 157 2.33 1.01 -7.24
N ALA A 158 3.14 0.10 -6.71
CA ALA A 158 3.53 -1.11 -7.43
C ALA A 158 3.53 -2.34 -6.53
N LEU A 159 2.82 -3.39 -6.95
CA LEU A 159 2.76 -4.68 -6.28
C LEU A 159 3.72 -5.66 -6.97
N TRP A 160 4.66 -6.22 -6.23
CA TRP A 160 5.70 -7.12 -6.72
C TRP A 160 5.31 -8.58 -6.50
N THR A 161 5.56 -9.40 -7.52
CA THR A 161 5.28 -10.84 -7.50
C THR A 161 6.49 -11.65 -7.91
N ARG A 162 6.59 -12.87 -7.38
CA ARG A 162 7.73 -13.79 -7.50
C ARG A 162 7.89 -14.37 -8.91
N THR A 163 6.80 -14.84 -9.51
CA THR A 163 6.84 -15.62 -10.75
C THR A 163 6.13 -14.91 -11.89
N ALA A 164 6.86 -14.14 -12.68
CA ALA A 164 6.24 -13.36 -13.75
C ALA A 164 5.69 -14.19 -14.91
N SER A 165 6.26 -15.37 -15.18
CA SER A 165 5.87 -16.21 -16.33
C SER A 165 4.48 -16.85 -16.21
N ASN A 166 3.88 -16.88 -15.02
CA ASN A 166 2.56 -17.49 -14.81
C ASN A 166 1.44 -16.46 -15.03
N GLU A 167 1.04 -16.29 -16.30
CA GLU A 167 0.05 -15.28 -16.71
C GLU A 167 -1.28 -15.39 -15.95
N ALA A 168 -1.82 -16.61 -15.78
CA ALA A 168 -3.11 -16.81 -15.11
C ALA A 168 -3.09 -16.28 -13.67
N VAL A 169 -2.03 -16.61 -12.92
CA VAL A 169 -1.80 -16.10 -11.56
C VAL A 169 -1.63 -14.58 -11.57
N GLN A 170 -0.82 -14.04 -12.48
CA GLN A 170 -0.60 -12.59 -12.53
C GLN A 170 -1.89 -11.82 -12.83
N VAL A 171 -2.73 -12.32 -13.74
CA VAL A 171 -4.03 -11.72 -14.07
C VAL A 171 -5.00 -11.79 -12.90
N ASN A 172 -5.05 -12.91 -12.16
CA ASN A 172 -5.88 -13.03 -10.97
C ASN A 172 -5.48 -12.03 -9.89
N ILE A 173 -4.18 -11.99 -9.54
CA ILE A 173 -3.62 -11.02 -8.59
C ILE A 173 -3.94 -9.60 -9.04
N GLY A 174 -3.75 -9.30 -10.33
CA GLY A 174 -4.02 -7.99 -10.89
C GLY A 174 -5.48 -7.57 -10.74
N LYS A 175 -6.43 -8.45 -11.09
CA LYS A 175 -7.87 -8.19 -10.94
C LYS A 175 -8.27 -7.99 -9.48
N LYS A 176 -7.81 -8.87 -8.59
CA LYS A 176 -8.08 -8.77 -7.16
C LYS A 176 -7.52 -7.48 -6.58
N TRP A 177 -6.30 -7.11 -6.96
CA TRP A 177 -5.68 -5.88 -6.51
C TRP A 177 -6.44 -4.65 -7.02
N LYS A 178 -6.87 -4.66 -8.28
CA LYS A 178 -7.68 -3.61 -8.90
C LYS A 178 -8.99 -3.35 -8.14
N GLU A 179 -9.64 -4.42 -7.67
CA GLU A 179 -10.83 -4.33 -6.79
C GLU A 179 -10.50 -3.74 -5.42
N ILE A 180 -9.42 -4.20 -4.77
CA ILE A 180 -8.99 -3.71 -3.45
C ILE A 180 -8.71 -2.21 -3.47
N VAL A 181 -8.03 -1.72 -4.51
CA VAL A 181 -7.65 -0.30 -4.61
C VAL A 181 -8.70 0.57 -5.30
N ASP A 182 -9.87 0.00 -5.66
CA ASP A 182 -10.94 0.65 -6.41
C ASP A 182 -10.42 1.44 -7.64
N TYR A 183 -9.58 0.78 -8.43
CA TYR A 183 -8.92 1.41 -9.58
C TYR A 183 -9.64 1.07 -10.88
N ASN A 184 -10.20 2.06 -11.56
CA ASN A 184 -11.02 1.85 -12.76
C ASN A 184 -10.22 1.80 -14.07
N ASP A 185 -9.02 2.38 -14.09
CA ASP A 185 -8.21 2.44 -15.30
C ASP A 185 -7.42 1.14 -15.53
N LYS A 186 -6.73 1.08 -16.68
CA LYS A 186 -5.90 -0.07 -17.06
C LYS A 186 -4.67 -0.17 -16.17
N MET A 187 -4.46 -1.33 -15.56
CA MET A 187 -3.22 -1.67 -14.86
C MET A 187 -2.28 -2.42 -15.78
N VAL A 188 -0.98 -2.24 -15.56
CA VAL A 188 0.06 -2.82 -16.42
C VAL A 188 1.04 -3.62 -15.58
N TYR A 189 1.31 -4.85 -16.03
CA TYR A 189 2.31 -5.73 -15.44
C TYR A 189 3.61 -5.72 -16.23
N SER A 190 4.74 -5.54 -15.55
CA SER A 190 6.07 -5.49 -16.17
C SER A 190 7.02 -6.44 -15.47
N PHE A 191 7.78 -7.21 -16.25
CA PHE A 191 8.79 -8.13 -15.75
C PHE A 191 9.99 -7.33 -15.26
N HIS A 192 10.66 -7.78 -14.19
CA HIS A 192 11.85 -7.11 -13.69
C HIS A 192 12.99 -7.15 -14.71
N ASP A 193 13.14 -8.24 -15.47
CA ASP A 193 14.14 -8.35 -16.53
C ASP A 193 13.93 -7.37 -17.68
N ASP A 194 12.69 -7.05 -18.03
CA ASP A 194 12.41 -6.06 -19.08
C ASP A 194 12.78 -4.64 -18.63
N ALA A 195 12.71 -4.37 -17.32
CA ALA A 195 13.12 -3.11 -16.73
C ALA A 195 14.65 -2.93 -16.68
N LYS A 196 15.43 -4.01 -16.83
CA LYS A 196 16.91 -3.97 -16.91
C LYS A 196 17.42 -3.56 -18.30
N ARG A 197 16.59 -3.64 -19.34
CA ARG A 197 16.99 -3.39 -20.72
C ARG A 197 17.01 -1.89 -21.01
N GLU A 198 18.03 -1.40 -21.72
CA GLU A 198 18.18 0.03 -22.11
C GLU A 198 16.96 0.60 -22.86
N LYS A 199 16.22 -0.26 -23.55
CA LYS A 199 14.91 0.06 -24.15
C LYS A 199 13.83 -0.74 -23.43
N PRO A 200 13.23 -0.21 -22.34
CA PRO A 200 12.13 -0.89 -21.68
C PRO A 200 10.98 -1.07 -22.67
N SER A 201 10.41 -2.27 -22.74
CA SER A 201 9.19 -2.53 -23.51
C SER A 201 8.09 -1.60 -22.98
N ARG A 202 7.59 -0.71 -23.82
CA ARG A 202 6.61 0.32 -23.41
C ARG A 202 5.20 -0.22 -23.21
N GLY A 203 4.93 -1.45 -23.64
CA GLY A 203 3.71 -2.19 -23.32
C GLY A 203 4.08 -3.30 -22.36
N GLY A 204 3.72 -3.14 -21.08
CA GLY A 204 3.88 -4.25 -20.12
C GLY A 204 3.18 -5.51 -20.63
N ARG A 205 3.65 -6.67 -20.17
CA ARG A 205 3.28 -7.96 -20.76
C ARG A 205 1.82 -8.32 -20.52
N TYR A 206 1.29 -7.99 -19.35
CA TYR A 206 -0.10 -8.25 -18.99
C TYR A 206 -0.82 -6.97 -18.61
N ASN A 207 -2.14 -6.99 -18.75
CA ASN A 207 -3.00 -5.88 -18.35
C ASN A 207 -4.35 -6.37 -17.85
N VAL A 208 -4.93 -5.59 -16.93
CA VAL A 208 -6.24 -5.82 -16.30
C VAL A 208 -6.98 -4.50 -16.07
#